data_AF-A0A0G4IRF7-F1
#
_entry.id   AF-A0A0G4IRF7-F1
#
_cell.length_a   1.000
_cell.length_b   1.000
_cell.length_c   1.000
_cell.angle_alpha   90.00
_cell.angle_beta   90.00
_cell.angle_gamma   90.00
#
_symmetry.space_group_name_H-M   'P 1'
#
loop_
_entity.id
_entity.type
_entity.pdbx_description
1 polymer ?
#
loop_
_entity_poly.entity_id
_entity_poly.type
_entity_poly.pdbx_seq_one_letter_code
_entity_poly.pdbx_strand_id
1 'polypeptide(L)'
;MAVGHTAAAKAEEPEVEVEEDDEGDKPKAVKWDDIPERFRKPSTTPFDYRFTAQNQARHCWTRYNEFLICARDKGWPDTECQKLRKWYLGICPMAWVERWREERADGRFVGVQYTGDIEDEAAAEADE
;
A
#
# COMPACT_ATOMS: atom_id res chain seq x y z
N MET A 1 42.92 4.24 0.01
CA MET A 1 41.88 3.70 -0.89
C MET A 1 40.56 4.20 -0.37
N ALA A 2 39.82 4.94 -1.19
CA ALA A 2 38.60 5.64 -0.78
C ALA A 2 37.42 4.66 -0.69
N VAL A 3 36.69 4.69 0.43
CA VAL A 3 35.32 4.17 0.52
C VAL A 3 34.43 5.36 0.86
N GLY A 4 33.71 5.83 -0.16
CA GLY A 4 32.78 6.94 -0.06
C GLY A 4 31.54 6.52 0.73
N HIS A 5 31.13 7.39 1.65
CA HIS A 5 29.84 7.31 2.30
C HIS A 5 28.76 7.68 1.26
N THR A 6 27.93 6.71 0.87
CA THR A 6 26.75 6.98 0.06
C THR A 6 25.65 7.54 0.95
N ALA A 7 25.23 8.77 0.63
CA ALA A 7 24.19 9.50 1.33
C ALA A 7 22.82 8.80 1.21
N ALA A 8 22.11 8.72 2.34
CA ALA A 8 20.70 8.38 2.38
C ALA A 8 19.88 9.50 1.72
N ALA A 9 19.12 9.16 0.68
CA ALA A 9 18.14 10.07 0.11
C ALA A 9 16.96 10.15 1.08
N LYS A 10 16.87 11.28 1.79
CA LYS A 10 15.77 11.62 2.70
C LYS A 10 14.48 11.69 1.88
N ALA A 11 13.45 10.93 2.30
CA ALA A 11 12.09 11.17 1.86
C ALA A 11 11.67 12.55 2.36
N GLU A 12 11.51 13.51 1.45
CA GLU A 12 10.86 14.78 1.75
C GLU A 12 9.36 14.54 1.87
N GLU A 13 8.85 14.57 3.10
CA GLU A 13 7.48 14.94 3.37
C GLU A 13 7.23 16.33 2.74
N PRO A 14 6.10 16.59 2.07
CA PRO A 14 5.82 17.94 1.59
C PRO A 14 5.65 18.86 2.81
N GLU A 15 6.66 19.68 3.07
CA GLU A 15 6.59 20.80 3.99
C GLU A 15 5.56 21.79 3.42
N VAL A 16 4.31 21.70 3.86
CA VAL A 16 3.32 22.75 3.61
C VAL A 16 3.70 23.93 4.50
N GLU A 17 4.41 24.91 3.95
CA GLU A 17 4.59 26.21 4.58
C GLU A 17 3.22 26.89 4.70
N VAL A 18 2.62 26.80 5.88
CA VAL A 18 1.42 27.56 6.21
C VAL A 18 1.88 28.96 6.60
N GLU A 19 1.83 29.89 5.65
CA GLU A 19 1.97 31.32 5.98
C GLU A 19 0.77 31.76 6.82
N GLU A 20 1.02 32.05 8.10
CA GLU A 20 0.05 32.68 9.01
C GLU A 20 0.00 34.19 8.72
N ASP A 21 -0.87 34.57 7.78
CA ASP A 21 -1.31 35.96 7.62
C ASP A 21 -2.59 36.23 8.43
N ASP A 22 -2.42 37.12 9.42
CA ASP A 22 -3.43 37.73 10.29
C ASP A 22 -4.46 38.53 9.46
N GLU A 23 -5.53 37.90 8.97
CA GLU A 23 -6.91 38.43 8.94
C GLU A 23 -7.93 37.42 8.35
N GLY A 24 -8.80 36.86 9.19
CA GLY A 24 -10.08 36.25 8.76
C GLY A 24 -10.04 34.81 8.27
N ASP A 25 -10.41 33.89 9.16
CA ASP A 25 -10.58 32.44 8.97
C ASP A 25 -11.43 32.06 7.74
N LYS A 26 -10.77 31.87 6.59
CA LYS A 26 -11.26 31.05 5.47
C LYS A 26 -10.05 30.28 4.91
N PRO A 27 -10.08 28.95 4.85
CA PRO A 27 -8.97 28.18 4.28
C PRO A 27 -8.75 28.61 2.81
N LYS A 28 -7.50 28.92 2.46
CA LYS A 28 -7.10 29.26 1.09
C LYS A 28 -7.47 28.09 0.17
N ALA A 29 -8.20 28.36 -0.90
CA ALA A 29 -8.62 27.33 -1.85
C ALA A 29 -7.39 26.80 -2.61
N VAL A 30 -6.94 25.59 -2.28
CA VAL A 30 -5.86 24.89 -3.01
C VAL A 30 -6.35 24.61 -4.43
N LYS A 31 -5.60 25.06 -5.44
CA LYS A 31 -5.92 24.77 -6.84
C LYS A 31 -5.60 23.31 -7.17
N TRP A 32 -6.46 22.70 -7.98
CA TRP A 32 -6.34 21.29 -8.40
C TRP A 32 -5.03 20.98 -9.15
N ASP A 33 -4.45 21.97 -9.84
CA ASP A 33 -3.20 21.82 -10.60
C ASP A 33 -1.94 21.87 -9.71
N ASP A 34 -2.06 22.41 -8.48
CA ASP A 34 -0.96 22.49 -7.51
C ASP A 34 -0.85 21.21 -6.64
N ILE A 35 -1.82 20.29 -6.77
CA ILE A 35 -1.81 19.00 -6.09
C ILE A 35 -0.84 18.05 -6.84
N PRO A 36 0.15 17.44 -6.16
CA PRO A 36 1.08 16.52 -6.81
C PRO A 36 0.34 15.38 -7.54
N GLU A 37 0.81 15.01 -8.73
CA GLU A 37 0.07 14.09 -9.63
C GLU A 37 -0.25 12.72 -9.00
N ARG A 38 0.58 12.27 -8.04
CA ARG A 38 0.36 11.05 -7.24
C ARG A 38 -0.95 11.10 -6.43
N PHE A 39 -1.36 12.28 -5.97
CA PHE A 39 -2.62 12.47 -5.23
C PHE A 39 -3.80 12.74 -6.17
N ARG A 40 -3.54 13.25 -7.37
CA ARG A 40 -4.56 13.53 -8.39
C ARG A 40 -5.11 12.26 -9.06
N LYS A 41 -4.27 11.24 -9.22
CA LYS A 41 -4.66 9.93 -9.77
C LYS A 41 -4.65 8.89 -8.66
N PRO A 42 -5.80 8.60 -8.01
CA PRO A 42 -5.87 7.54 -7.03
C PRO A 42 -5.47 6.21 -7.68
N SER A 43 -4.36 5.64 -7.24
CA SER A 43 -3.92 4.32 -7.68
C SER A 43 -4.77 3.28 -6.96
N THR A 44 -5.83 2.83 -7.62
CA THR A 44 -6.71 1.76 -7.13
C THR A 44 -6.60 0.52 -8.01
N THR A 45 -7.24 -0.56 -7.55
CA THR A 45 -7.32 -1.84 -8.24
C THR A 45 -8.02 -1.66 -9.59
N PRO A 46 -7.44 -2.13 -10.70
CA PRO A 46 -8.06 -2.01 -12.01
C PRO A 46 -9.30 -2.91 -12.13
N PHE A 47 -10.20 -2.57 -13.05
CA PHE A 47 -11.35 -3.40 -13.37
C PHE A 47 -10.88 -4.73 -13.99
N ASP A 48 -11.37 -5.84 -13.43
CA ASP A 48 -11.05 -7.19 -13.88
C ASP A 48 -12.29 -7.83 -14.52
N TYR A 49 -12.22 -8.12 -15.82
CA TYR A 49 -13.32 -8.72 -16.58
C TYR A 49 -13.73 -10.12 -16.08
N ARG A 50 -12.89 -10.79 -15.27
CA ARG A 50 -13.25 -12.05 -14.61
C ARG A 50 -14.28 -11.86 -13.50
N PHE A 51 -14.40 -10.64 -12.95
CA PHE A 51 -15.23 -10.31 -11.79
C PHE A 51 -16.21 -9.16 -12.10
N THR A 52 -17.13 -9.38 -13.04
CA THR A 52 -18.12 -8.38 -13.46
C THR A 52 -19.31 -8.20 -12.52
N ALA A 53 -19.51 -9.13 -11.59
CA ALA A 53 -20.61 -9.07 -10.63
C ALA A 53 -20.41 -7.94 -9.61
N GLN A 54 -21.49 -7.39 -9.07
CA GLN A 54 -21.42 -6.37 -8.03
C GLN A 54 -20.71 -6.86 -6.75
N ASN A 55 -20.80 -8.16 -6.45
CA ASN A 55 -20.10 -8.75 -5.31
C ASN A 55 -18.61 -8.97 -5.62
N GLN A 56 -17.76 -8.08 -5.10
CA GLN A 56 -16.31 -8.09 -5.30
C GLN A 56 -15.54 -8.98 -4.31
N ALA A 57 -16.22 -9.76 -3.47
CA ALA A 57 -15.55 -10.61 -2.47
C ALA A 57 -14.57 -11.61 -3.09
N ARG A 58 -14.93 -12.22 -4.23
CA ARG A 58 -14.04 -13.14 -4.96
C ARG A 58 -12.85 -12.43 -5.57
N HIS A 59 -13.04 -11.20 -6.07
CA HIS A 59 -11.96 -10.39 -6.61
C HIS A 59 -10.95 -10.05 -5.52
N CYS A 60 -11.41 -9.59 -4.35
CA CYS A 60 -10.56 -9.36 -3.18
C CYS A 60 -9.77 -10.63 -2.78
N TRP A 61 -10.45 -11.76 -2.61
CA TRP A 61 -9.81 -13.02 -2.25
C TRP A 61 -8.72 -13.45 -3.25
N THR A 62 -9.00 -13.33 -4.55
CA THR A 62 -8.03 -13.65 -5.59
C THR A 62 -6.83 -12.71 -5.56
N ARG A 63 -7.03 -11.39 -5.42
CA ARG A 63 -5.91 -10.42 -5.32
C ARG A 63 -5.04 -10.65 -4.09
N TYR A 64 -5.64 -10.98 -2.95
CA TYR A 64 -4.91 -11.30 -1.74
C TYR A 64 -4.02 -12.53 -1.94
N ASN A 65 -4.55 -13.61 -2.51
CA ASN A 65 -3.76 -14.82 -2.79
C ASN A 65 -2.71 -14.61 -3.89
N GLU A 66 -2.98 -13.79 -4.92
CA GLU A 66 -2.00 -13.41 -5.94
C GLU A 66 -0.79 -12.70 -5.31
N PHE A 67 -1.02 -11.80 -4.35
CA PHE A 67 0.05 -11.18 -3.56
C PHE A 67 0.85 -12.23 -2.78
N LEU A 68 0.18 -13.15 -2.06
CA LEU A 68 0.87 -14.17 -1.27
C LEU A 68 1.71 -15.12 -2.13
N ILE A 69 1.24 -15.48 -3.34
CA ILE A 69 2.02 -16.27 -4.31
C ILE A 69 3.25 -15.47 -4.76
N CYS A 70 3.07 -14.19 -5.09
CA CYS A 70 4.18 -13.33 -5.49
C CYS A 70 5.24 -13.25 -4.39
N ALA A 71 4.81 -12.97 -3.15
CA ALA A 71 5.70 -12.83 -2.01
C ALA A 71 6.42 -14.15 -1.67
N ARG A 72 5.74 -15.30 -1.82
CA ARG A 72 6.32 -16.63 -1.65
C ARG A 72 7.37 -16.95 -2.73
N ASP A 73 7.07 -16.69 -4.00
CA ASP A 73 7.89 -17.15 -5.13
C ASP A 73 9.03 -16.19 -5.46
N LYS A 74 8.79 -14.88 -5.35
CA LYS A 74 9.77 -13.83 -5.69
C LYS A 74 10.45 -13.23 -4.47
N GLY A 75 9.85 -13.35 -3.29
CA GLY A 75 10.25 -12.62 -2.10
C GLY A 75 9.65 -11.22 -2.04
N TRP A 76 9.61 -10.67 -0.83
CA TRP A 76 9.24 -9.29 -0.55
C TRP A 76 10.51 -8.51 -0.17
N PRO A 77 10.69 -7.24 -0.59
CA PRO A 77 9.76 -6.37 -1.34
C PRO A 77 10.07 -6.24 -2.85
N ASP A 78 9.57 -7.17 -3.69
CA ASP A 78 9.64 -7.03 -5.16
C ASP A 78 8.64 -5.98 -5.71
N THR A 79 9.03 -5.26 -6.76
CA THR A 79 8.22 -4.19 -7.36
C THR A 79 6.87 -4.68 -7.92
N GLU A 80 6.78 -5.91 -8.42
CA GLU A 80 5.52 -6.48 -8.87
C GLU A 80 4.63 -6.86 -7.68
N CYS A 81 5.21 -7.41 -6.61
CA CYS A 81 4.47 -7.75 -5.40
C CYS A 81 3.94 -6.48 -4.71
N GLN A 82 4.68 -5.36 -4.75
CA GLN A 82 4.21 -4.08 -4.21
C GLN A 82 2.97 -3.55 -4.94
N LYS A 83 2.86 -3.75 -6.26
CA LYS A 83 1.65 -3.42 -7.03
C LYS A 83 0.47 -4.27 -6.59
N LEU A 84 0.68 -5.59 -6.42
CA LEU A 84 -0.33 -6.51 -5.92
C LEU A 84 -0.78 -6.16 -4.50
N ARG A 85 0.15 -5.69 -3.64
CA ARG A 85 -0.16 -5.18 -2.30
C ARG A 85 -1.15 -4.02 -2.36
N LYS A 86 -0.84 -3.01 -3.19
CA LYS A 86 -1.75 -1.86 -3.41
C LYS A 86 -3.12 -2.29 -3.92
N TRP A 87 -3.17 -3.29 -4.81
CA TRP A 87 -4.43 -3.77 -5.38
C TRP A 87 -5.30 -4.58 -4.42
N TYR A 88 -4.75 -5.40 -3.53
CA TYR A 88 -5.63 -6.06 -2.55
C TYR A 88 -6.09 -5.07 -1.48
N LEU A 89 -5.25 -4.12 -1.06
CA LEU A 89 -5.62 -3.07 -0.10
C LEU A 89 -6.70 -2.11 -0.65
N GLY A 90 -6.69 -1.85 -1.96
CA GLY A 90 -7.68 -1.00 -2.61
C GLY A 90 -9.09 -1.61 -2.73
N ILE A 91 -9.23 -2.94 -2.61
CA ILE A 91 -10.51 -3.64 -2.82
C ILE A 91 -10.99 -4.44 -1.60
N CYS A 92 -10.08 -4.91 -0.75
CA CYS A 92 -10.40 -5.76 0.38
C CYS A 92 -10.76 -4.91 1.61
N PRO A 93 -11.83 -5.27 2.35
CA PRO A 93 -12.06 -4.70 3.67
C PRO A 93 -10.88 -5.03 4.60
N MET A 94 -10.36 -4.04 5.33
CA MET A 94 -9.23 -4.25 6.24
C MET A 94 -9.51 -5.32 7.31
N ALA A 95 -10.75 -5.42 7.80
CA ALA A 95 -11.16 -6.45 8.75
C ALA A 95 -10.99 -7.88 8.20
N TRP A 96 -11.11 -8.08 6.87
CA TRP A 96 -10.88 -9.40 6.27
C TRP A 96 -9.39 -9.70 6.16
N VAL A 97 -8.62 -8.70 5.74
CA VAL A 97 -7.16 -8.81 5.63
C VAL A 97 -6.56 -9.15 7.00
N GLU A 98 -6.94 -8.42 8.05
CA GLU A 98 -6.44 -8.64 9.41
C GLU A 98 -6.76 -10.04 9.92
N ARG A 99 -8.02 -10.47 9.80
CA ARG A 99 -8.41 -11.84 10.17
C ARG A 99 -7.60 -12.88 9.39
N TRP A 100 -7.35 -12.68 8.10
CA TRP A 100 -6.53 -13.61 7.32
C TRP A 100 -5.06 -13.58 7.72
N ARG A 101 -4.53 -12.43 8.17
CA ARG A 101 -3.18 -12.33 8.75
C ARG A 101 -3.08 -13.16 10.02
N GLU A 102 -4.04 -13.02 10.94
CA GLU A 102 -4.12 -13.83 12.15
C GLU A 102 -4.23 -15.33 11.83
N GLU A 103 -5.15 -15.70 10.93
CA GLU A 103 -5.32 -17.09 10.49
C GLU A 103 -4.04 -17.68 9.86
N ARG A 104 -3.24 -16.86 9.17
CA ARG A 104 -1.94 -17.28 8.60
C ARG A 104 -0.88 -17.42 9.68
N ALA A 105 -0.82 -16.49 10.64
CA ALA A 105 0.09 -16.58 11.78
C ALA A 105 -0.18 -17.85 12.60
N ASP A 106 -1.45 -18.22 12.74
CA ASP A 106 -1.88 -19.45 13.42
C ASP A 106 -1.74 -20.72 12.56
N GLY A 107 -1.40 -20.60 11.27
CA GLY A 107 -1.32 -21.73 10.33
C GLY A 107 -2.67 -22.38 9.99
N ARG A 108 -3.80 -21.69 10.23
CA ARG A 108 -5.17 -22.17 9.98
C ARG A 108 -5.77 -21.63 8.68
N PHE A 109 -5.07 -20.73 7.99
CA PHE A 109 -5.54 -20.15 6.73
C PHE A 109 -5.75 -21.24 5.67
N VAL A 110 -6.84 -21.16 4.89
CA VAL A 110 -7.16 -22.18 3.86
C VAL A 110 -6.64 -21.84 2.46
N GLY A 111 -6.10 -20.63 2.29
CA GLY A 111 -5.55 -20.15 1.03
C GLY A 111 -4.08 -20.49 0.86
N VAL A 112 -3.37 -19.61 0.16
CA VAL A 112 -1.93 -19.72 -0.07
C VAL A 112 -1.18 -19.52 1.25
N GLN A 113 -0.39 -20.52 1.65
CA GLN A 113 0.47 -20.41 2.84
C GLN A 113 1.68 -19.55 2.52
N TYR A 114 1.80 -18.43 3.21
CA TYR A 114 2.97 -17.57 3.21
C TYR A 114 3.13 -16.99 4.61
N THR A 115 4.30 -17.17 5.21
CA THR A 115 4.62 -16.79 6.60
C THR A 115 5.47 -15.51 6.67
N GLY A 116 5.93 -14.98 5.54
CA GLY A 116 6.82 -13.83 5.48
C GLY A 116 6.07 -12.50 5.56
N ASP A 117 5.50 -12.14 6.70
CA ASP A 117 4.88 -10.81 6.86
C ASP A 117 5.01 -10.23 8.29
N ILE A 118 5.38 -11.00 9.32
CA ILE A 118 5.36 -10.47 10.71
C ILE A 118 6.52 -9.50 10.99
N GLU A 119 7.72 -9.76 10.46
CA GLU A 119 8.90 -8.95 10.79
C GLU A 119 9.21 -7.87 9.73
N ASP A 120 8.88 -8.12 8.45
CA ASP A 120 9.17 -7.18 7.36
C ASP A 120 8.06 -6.13 7.12
N GLU A 121 6.80 -6.39 7.48
CA GLU A 121 5.74 -5.36 7.46
C GLU A 121 5.88 -4.39 8.65
N ALA A 122 6.30 -4.89 9.82
CA ALA A 122 6.63 -4.04 10.97
C ALA A 122 7.87 -3.17 10.72
N ALA A 123 8.83 -3.65 9.93
CA ALA A 123 9.99 -2.86 9.51
C ALA A 123 9.64 -1.79 8.46
N ALA A 124 8.63 -2.03 7.62
CA ALA A 124 8.16 -1.06 6.62
C ALA A 124 7.26 0.04 7.22
N GLU A 125 6.53 -0.24 8.30
CA GLU A 125 5.75 0.76 9.05
C GLU A 125 6.61 1.59 10.02
N ALA A 126 7.90 1.26 10.16
CA ALA A 126 8.87 2.01 10.97
C ALA A 126 9.71 3.02 10.15
N ASP A 127 9.47 3.09 8.84
CA ASP A 127 10.10 4.01 7.88
C ASP A 127 9.02 4.79 7.09
N GLU A 128 7.87 5.09 7.73
CA GLU A 128 6.91 6.11 7.30
C GLU A 128 6.45 6.94 8.49
#